data_AF-A0A926BW79-F1
#
_entry.id   AF-A0A926BW79-F1
#
_cell.length_a   1.000
_cell.length_b   1.000
_cell.length_c   1.000
_cell.angle_alpha   90.00
_cell.angle_beta   90.00
_cell.angle_gamma   90.00
#
_symmetry.space_group_name_H-M   'P 1'
#
loop_
_entity.id
_entity.type
_entity.pdbx_description
1 polymer ?
#
loop_
_entity_poly.entity_id
_entity_poly.type
_entity_poly.pdbx_seq_one_letter_code
_entity_poly.pdbx_strand_id
1 'polypeptide(L)'
;MLRHGGYKPTGRGKPASEYLVKAAGDGMLGSINAAVDACNVVSLHSGLPISLIDLDRATIPLRIGVAPIGTSYVFNASGQEIDVGGLLCLSDGDGPCANAVKDSQRTKTSGSTTTMLSVIWGLSTNPELLSEALRWYREIVERIGASTESVAVS
;
A
#
# COMPACT_ATOMS: atom_id res chain seq x y z
N MET A 1 -1.72 -11.84 -8.42
CA MET A 1 -2.38 -10.63 -7.90
C MET A 1 -2.42 -9.52 -8.95
N LEU A 2 -1.29 -8.91 -9.32
CA LEU A 2 -1.28 -7.71 -10.18
C LEU A 2 -1.96 -7.89 -11.54
N ARG A 3 -1.90 -9.07 -12.16
CA ARG A 3 -2.42 -9.31 -13.53
C ARG A 3 -3.94 -9.52 -13.62
N HIS A 4 -4.67 -9.52 -12.50
CA HIS A 4 -6.09 -9.93 -12.48
C HIS A 4 -6.98 -9.10 -13.42
N GLY A 5 -6.76 -7.78 -13.50
CA GLY A 5 -7.48 -6.90 -14.42
C GLY A 5 -6.71 -6.55 -15.70
N GLY A 6 -5.66 -7.30 -16.06
CA GLY A 6 -4.87 -7.06 -17.27
C GLY A 6 -3.67 -6.12 -17.12
N TYR A 7 -3.38 -5.64 -15.90
CA TYR A 7 -2.17 -4.85 -15.63
C TYR A 7 -0.89 -5.63 -15.96
N LYS A 8 0.05 -4.96 -16.65
CA LYS A 8 1.32 -5.52 -17.08
C LYS A 8 2.47 -4.92 -16.25
N PRO A 9 2.99 -5.64 -15.25
CA PRO A 9 4.07 -5.13 -14.40
C PRO A 9 5.38 -5.02 -15.19
N THR A 10 5.77 -3.81 -15.59
CA THR A 10 7.05 -3.51 -16.23
C THR A 10 7.70 -2.29 -15.58
N GLY A 11 9.03 -2.19 -15.61
CA GLY A 11 9.76 -1.03 -15.09
C GLY A 11 9.43 -0.69 -13.64
N ARG A 12 8.75 0.44 -13.41
CA ARG A 12 8.29 0.95 -12.10
C ARG A 12 7.05 0.22 -11.54
N GLY A 13 6.52 -0.76 -12.29
CA GLY A 13 5.27 -1.47 -12.01
C GLY A 13 5.40 -2.78 -11.23
N LYS A 14 6.56 -3.07 -10.63
CA LYS A 14 6.73 -4.28 -9.81
C LYS A 14 6.08 -4.13 -8.42
N PRO A 15 5.70 -5.22 -7.74
CA PRO A 15 5.15 -5.14 -6.38
C PRO A 15 6.08 -4.38 -5.43
N ALA A 16 5.49 -3.64 -4.49
CA ALA A 16 6.25 -2.86 -3.51
C ALA A 16 7.21 -3.71 -2.67
N SER A 17 6.80 -4.92 -2.27
CA SER A 17 7.62 -5.84 -1.49
C SER A 17 8.90 -6.27 -2.21
N GLU A 18 8.88 -6.46 -3.53
CA GLU A 18 10.08 -6.78 -4.32
C GLU A 18 11.10 -5.63 -4.32
N TYR A 19 10.62 -4.37 -4.33
CA TYR A 19 11.52 -3.22 -4.20
C TYR A 19 12.17 -3.16 -2.82
N LEU A 20 11.43 -3.51 -1.76
CA LEU A 20 11.96 -3.53 -0.39
C LEU A 20 13.03 -4.61 -0.24
N VAL A 21 12.83 -5.81 -0.77
CA VAL A 21 13.83 -6.89 -0.78
C VAL A 21 15.11 -6.41 -1.47
N LYS A 22 14.99 -5.77 -2.63
CA LYS A 22 16.14 -5.22 -3.35
C LYS A 22 16.85 -4.13 -2.55
N ALA A 23 16.09 -3.15 -2.03
CA ALA A 23 16.65 -2.05 -1.25
C ALA A 23 17.33 -2.54 0.04
N ALA A 24 16.82 -3.60 0.67
CA ALA A 24 17.45 -4.23 1.84
C ALA A 24 18.81 -4.83 1.47
N GLY A 25 18.86 -5.59 0.36
CA GLY A 25 20.10 -6.19 -0.14
C GLY A 25 21.16 -5.16 -0.54
N ASP A 26 20.72 -4.01 -1.07
CA ASP A 26 21.59 -2.91 -1.49
C ASP A 26 21.99 -1.98 -0.31
N GLY A 27 21.49 -2.20 0.91
CA GLY A 27 21.75 -1.35 2.08
C GLY A 27 21.09 0.03 2.03
N MET A 28 20.03 0.18 1.23
CA MET A 28 19.36 1.46 0.92
C MET A 28 18.00 1.63 1.64
N LEU A 29 17.63 0.71 2.54
CA LEU A 29 16.44 0.89 3.37
C LEU A 29 16.72 1.94 4.47
N GLY A 30 16.28 3.17 4.22
CA GLY A 30 16.21 4.22 5.23
C GLY A 30 14.87 4.22 5.97
N SER A 31 14.88 4.72 7.20
CA SER A 31 13.65 5.06 7.94
C SER A 31 12.97 6.27 7.30
N ILE A 32 11.64 6.21 7.13
CA ILE A 32 10.84 7.31 6.59
C ILE A 32 9.98 7.93 7.69
N ASN A 33 9.12 7.12 8.30
CA ASN A 33 8.37 7.41 9.51
C ASN A 33 7.90 6.08 10.12
N ALA A 34 7.53 6.08 11.40
CA ALA A 34 7.22 4.85 12.12
C ALA A 34 6.11 4.01 11.46
N ALA A 35 5.09 4.63 10.88
CA ALA A 35 3.99 3.92 10.22
C ALA A 35 4.42 3.27 8.90
N VAL A 36 5.18 4.00 8.07
CA VAL A 36 5.74 3.49 6.81
C VAL A 36 6.76 2.38 7.11
N ASP A 37 7.58 2.55 8.13
CA ASP A 37 8.58 1.57 8.53
C ASP A 37 7.92 0.28 9.03
N ALA A 38 6.81 0.37 9.77
CA ALA A 38 6.00 -0.78 10.16
C ALA A 38 5.47 -1.54 8.94
N CYS A 39 4.90 -0.85 7.95
CA CYS A 39 4.47 -1.45 6.70
C CYS A 39 5.65 -2.12 5.95
N ASN A 40 6.79 -1.45 5.88
CA ASN A 40 7.96 -1.95 5.17
C ASN A 40 8.53 -3.22 5.81
N VAL A 41 8.65 -3.26 7.13
CA VAL A 41 9.16 -4.42 7.87
C VAL A 41 8.24 -5.64 7.69
N VAL A 42 6.92 -5.44 7.83
CA VAL A 42 5.96 -6.55 7.63
C VAL A 42 5.95 -7.01 6.19
N SER A 43 5.96 -6.07 5.25
CA SER A 43 5.97 -6.38 3.81
C SER A 43 7.23 -7.14 3.39
N LEU A 44 8.39 -6.75 3.93
CA LEU A 44 9.67 -7.40 3.66
C LEU A 44 9.68 -8.87 4.15
N HIS A 45 9.16 -9.13 5.35
CA HIS A 45 9.22 -10.47 5.94
C HIS A 45 8.08 -11.38 5.48
N SER A 46 6.87 -10.87 5.26
CA SER A 46 5.75 -11.66 4.73
C SER A 46 5.78 -11.83 3.20
N GLY A 47 6.48 -10.95 2.48
CA GLY A 47 6.42 -10.83 1.02
C GLY A 47 5.13 -10.18 0.50
N LEU A 48 4.15 -9.87 1.36
CA LEU A 48 2.89 -9.23 0.97
C LEU A 48 3.07 -7.72 0.83
N PRO A 49 2.67 -7.10 -0.29
CA PRO A 49 2.66 -5.64 -0.39
C PRO A 49 1.69 -5.04 0.62
N ILE A 50 2.08 -3.90 1.22
CA ILE A 50 1.23 -3.13 2.14
C ILE A 50 1.17 -1.69 1.64
N SER A 51 -0.05 -1.18 1.45
CA SER A 51 -0.30 0.24 1.17
C SER A 51 -0.64 0.98 2.45
N LEU A 52 -0.37 2.28 2.47
CA LEU A 52 -0.67 3.16 3.59
C LEU A 52 -1.16 4.53 3.10
N ILE A 53 -2.37 4.93 3.49
CA ILE A 53 -2.93 6.25 3.18
C ILE A 53 -3.24 7.04 4.44
N ASP A 54 -3.14 8.36 4.33
CA ASP A 54 -3.62 9.34 5.30
C ASP A 54 -5.13 9.55 5.11
N LEU A 55 -5.93 9.26 6.14
CA LEU A 55 -7.39 9.38 6.06
C LEU A 55 -7.87 10.84 6.06
N ASP A 56 -7.11 11.78 6.63
CA ASP A 56 -7.46 13.21 6.59
C ASP A 56 -7.23 13.81 5.19
N ARG A 57 -6.50 13.08 4.33
CA ARG A 57 -6.25 13.46 2.93
C ARG A 57 -7.10 12.67 1.93
N ALA A 58 -7.90 11.72 2.38
CA ALA A 58 -8.73 10.88 1.54
C ALA A 58 -10.18 11.38 1.50
N THR A 59 -10.86 11.15 0.38
CA THR A 59 -12.27 11.53 0.19
C THR A 59 -13.15 10.30 0.34
N ILE A 60 -14.00 10.20 1.37
CA ILE A 60 -14.91 9.05 1.55
C ILE A 60 -16.00 9.04 0.47
N PRO A 61 -16.50 7.88 -0.03
CA PRO A 61 -16.24 6.51 0.44
C PRO A 61 -15.00 5.85 -0.15
N LEU A 62 -14.42 4.95 0.65
CA LEU A 62 -13.32 4.08 0.24
C LEU A 62 -13.85 2.78 -0.37
N ARG A 63 -13.22 2.35 -1.47
CA ARG A 63 -13.61 1.17 -2.23
C ARG A 63 -12.41 0.37 -2.71
N ILE A 64 -12.54 -0.95 -2.77
CA ILE A 64 -11.54 -1.81 -3.42
C ILE A 64 -12.07 -2.23 -4.79
N GLY A 65 -11.34 -1.94 -5.86
CA GLY A 65 -11.78 -2.25 -7.20
C GLY A 65 -10.67 -2.19 -8.25
N VAL A 66 -10.94 -2.73 -9.42
CA VAL A 66 -10.01 -2.65 -10.55
C VAL A 66 -10.11 -1.26 -11.17
N ALA A 67 -8.98 -0.56 -11.26
CA ALA A 67 -8.96 0.77 -11.88
C ALA A 67 -9.24 0.68 -13.40
N PRO A 68 -10.05 1.59 -13.96
CA PRO A 68 -10.33 1.64 -15.40
C PRO A 68 -9.05 1.73 -16.23
N ILE A 69 -9.10 1.19 -17.46
CA ILE A 69 -7.98 1.32 -18.39
C ILE A 69 -7.70 2.80 -18.69
N GLY A 70 -6.42 3.16 -18.74
CA GLY A 70 -5.98 4.55 -18.93
C GLY A 70 -5.93 5.38 -17.65
N THR A 71 -6.20 4.78 -16.48
CA THR A 71 -6.06 5.50 -15.21
C THR A 71 -4.59 5.62 -14.80
N SER A 72 -4.12 6.83 -14.53
CA SER A 72 -2.81 7.10 -13.94
C SER A 72 -2.92 8.05 -12.74
N TYR A 73 -1.88 8.07 -11.91
CA TYR A 73 -1.71 9.13 -10.92
C TYR A 73 -0.24 9.39 -10.60
N VAL A 74 0.01 10.56 -10.03
CA VAL A 74 1.32 10.93 -9.46
C VAL A 74 1.56 10.17 -8.16
N PHE A 75 2.69 9.47 -8.04
CA PHE A 75 3.02 8.65 -6.86
C PHE A 75 4.14 9.25 -5.99
N ASN A 76 4.74 10.37 -6.40
CA ASN A 76 5.74 11.08 -5.60
C ASN A 76 5.74 12.60 -5.79
N ALA A 77 6.44 13.30 -4.90
CA ALA A 77 6.54 14.76 -4.90
C ALA A 77 7.23 15.34 -6.16
N SER A 78 8.00 14.53 -6.89
CA SER A 78 8.66 14.95 -8.14
C SER A 78 7.75 14.89 -9.37
N GLY A 79 6.46 14.55 -9.19
CA GLY A 79 5.49 14.50 -10.29
C GLY A 79 5.59 13.25 -11.16
N GLN A 80 6.28 12.19 -10.71
CA GLN A 80 6.31 10.95 -11.48
C GLN A 80 4.97 10.24 -11.43
N GLU A 81 4.50 9.81 -12.59
CA GLU A 81 3.25 9.09 -12.74
C GLU A 81 3.45 7.58 -12.88
N ILE A 82 2.39 6.86 -12.53
CA ILE A 82 2.23 5.43 -12.77
C ILE A 82 0.87 5.17 -13.42
N ASP A 83 0.86 4.38 -14.49
CA ASP A 83 -0.36 3.79 -15.04
C ASP A 83 -0.81 2.66 -14.10
N VAL A 84 -2.06 2.70 -13.67
CA VAL A 84 -2.68 1.72 -12.78
C VAL A 84 -3.90 1.06 -13.42
N GLY A 85 -4.16 1.30 -14.71
CA GLY A 85 -5.27 0.70 -15.42
C GLY A 85 -5.21 -0.82 -15.37
N GLY A 86 -6.31 -1.46 -14.99
CA GLY A 86 -6.40 -2.91 -14.83
C GLY A 86 -5.75 -3.45 -13.55
N LEU A 87 -5.28 -2.58 -12.65
CA LEU A 87 -4.75 -2.97 -11.35
C LEU A 87 -5.84 -2.89 -10.27
N LEU A 88 -5.79 -3.82 -9.31
CA LEU A 88 -6.63 -3.74 -8.11
C LEU A 88 -6.10 -2.60 -7.22
N CYS A 89 -6.96 -1.64 -6.92
CA CYS A 89 -6.64 -0.43 -6.19
C CYS A 89 -7.62 -0.21 -5.04
N LEU A 90 -7.13 0.46 -4.01
CA LEU A 90 -7.96 1.24 -3.12
C LEU A 90 -8.26 2.55 -3.82
N SER A 91 -9.53 2.87 -3.92
CA SER A 91 -10.05 4.13 -4.44
C SER A 91 -10.79 4.87 -3.36
N ASP A 92 -10.70 6.18 -3.38
CA ASP A 92 -11.55 7.06 -2.61
C ASP A 92 -12.53 7.78 -3.57
N GLY A 93 -13.25 8.79 -3.09
CA GLY A 93 -14.22 9.58 -3.86
C GLY A 93 -13.63 10.32 -5.06
N ASP A 94 -12.31 10.54 -5.08
CA ASP A 94 -11.60 11.21 -6.17
C ASP A 94 -10.87 10.21 -7.10
N GLY A 95 -11.00 8.90 -6.84
CA GLY A 95 -10.44 7.83 -7.67
C GLY A 95 -9.34 7.02 -6.97
N PRO A 96 -8.56 6.21 -7.73
CA PRO A 96 -7.52 5.35 -7.16
C PRO A 96 -6.47 6.13 -6.38
N CYS A 97 -6.15 5.63 -5.18
CA CYS A 97 -5.24 6.29 -4.26
C CYS A 97 -4.16 5.37 -3.68
N ALA A 98 -4.34 4.05 -3.71
CA ALA A 98 -3.33 3.09 -3.25
C ALA A 98 -3.44 1.74 -3.97
N ASN A 99 -2.33 1.01 -4.08
CA ASN A 99 -2.28 -0.34 -4.62
C ASN A 99 -0.99 -1.08 -4.22
N ALA A 100 -0.88 -2.35 -4.61
CA ALA A 100 0.25 -3.21 -4.31
C ALA A 100 1.61 -2.81 -4.96
N VAL A 101 1.66 -1.71 -5.71
CA VAL A 101 2.83 -1.25 -6.49
C VAL A 101 3.33 0.10 -5.98
N LYS A 102 2.51 1.16 -6.05
CA LYS A 102 2.85 2.51 -5.59
C LYS A 102 1.61 3.26 -5.14
N ASP A 103 1.62 3.81 -3.94
CA ASP A 103 0.52 4.65 -3.46
C ASP A 103 0.57 6.06 -4.07
N SER A 104 -0.59 6.70 -4.18
CA SER A 104 -0.74 8.05 -4.74
C SER A 104 -0.11 9.10 -3.82
N GLN A 105 0.50 10.12 -4.42
CA GLN A 105 1.01 11.28 -3.70
C GLN A 105 -0.12 12.07 -3.02
N ARG A 106 -1.35 11.99 -3.55
CA ARG A 106 -2.52 12.75 -3.07
C ARG A 106 -2.90 12.37 -1.64
N THR A 107 -2.85 11.09 -1.30
CA THR A 107 -3.26 10.53 0.01
C THR A 107 -2.07 10.08 0.87
N LYS A 108 -0.85 10.52 0.52
CA LYS A 108 0.37 10.10 1.19
C LYS A 108 0.45 10.59 2.64
N THR A 109 0.97 9.75 3.53
CA THR A 109 1.22 10.15 4.92
C THR A 109 2.32 11.20 5.04
N SER A 110 2.32 11.92 6.16
CA SER A 110 3.30 12.94 6.52
C SER A 110 3.57 12.92 8.02
N GLY A 111 4.44 13.82 8.51
CA GLY A 111 4.70 13.96 9.94
C GLY A 111 3.49 14.40 10.77
N SER A 112 2.41 14.88 10.15
CA SER A 112 1.18 15.28 10.83
C SER A 112 0.08 14.22 10.78
N THR A 113 0.29 13.08 10.12
CA THR A 113 -0.74 12.04 9.99
C THR A 113 -1.03 11.40 11.34
N THR A 114 -2.29 11.48 11.79
CA THR A 114 -2.77 10.84 13.04
C THR A 114 -3.71 9.68 12.80
N THR A 115 -4.32 9.59 11.62
CA THR A 115 -5.28 8.54 11.28
C THR A 115 -4.99 8.03 9.87
N MET A 116 -4.83 6.71 9.74
CA MET A 116 -4.37 6.08 8.52
C MET A 116 -5.15 4.81 8.22
N LEU A 117 -5.22 4.45 6.94
CA LEU A 117 -5.69 3.15 6.51
C LEU A 117 -4.55 2.38 5.86
N SER A 118 -4.33 1.16 6.35
CA SER A 118 -3.38 0.21 5.79
C SER A 118 -4.09 -0.91 5.06
N VAL A 119 -3.59 -1.29 3.89
CA VAL A 119 -4.14 -2.40 3.10
C VAL A 119 -3.05 -3.43 2.85
N ILE A 120 -3.23 -4.64 3.38
CA ILE A 120 -2.34 -5.78 3.11
C ILE A 120 -2.88 -6.54 1.89
N TRP A 121 -2.11 -6.56 0.81
CA TRP A 121 -2.52 -7.15 -0.46
C TRP A 121 -2.14 -8.64 -0.52
N GLY A 122 -3.10 -9.50 -0.18
CA GLY A 122 -2.95 -10.97 -0.17
C GLY A 122 -3.67 -11.68 -1.32
N LEU A 123 -3.31 -12.94 -1.56
CA LEU A 123 -4.09 -13.84 -2.41
C LEU A 123 -5.10 -14.62 -1.56
N SER A 124 -6.33 -14.77 -2.06
CA SER A 124 -7.38 -15.55 -1.39
C SER A 124 -7.01 -17.03 -1.19
N THR A 125 -6.05 -17.55 -1.98
CA THR A 125 -5.54 -18.91 -1.88
C THR A 125 -4.56 -19.13 -0.73
N ASN A 126 -4.14 -18.08 -0.01
CA ASN A 126 -3.22 -18.20 1.12
C ASN A 126 -3.66 -17.33 2.32
N PRO A 127 -4.83 -17.63 2.92
CA PRO A 127 -5.39 -16.83 4.02
C PRO A 127 -4.56 -16.90 5.31
N GLU A 128 -3.80 -17.96 5.53
CA GLU A 128 -2.93 -18.11 6.71
C GLU A 128 -1.79 -17.08 6.69
N LEU A 129 -1.10 -16.93 5.56
CA LEU A 129 -0.05 -15.92 5.38
C LEU A 129 -0.58 -14.50 5.60
N LEU A 130 -1.79 -14.21 5.11
CA LEU A 130 -2.45 -12.92 5.33
C LEU A 130 -2.76 -12.69 6.81
N SER A 131 -3.25 -13.72 7.50
CA SER A 131 -3.60 -13.65 8.93
C SER A 131 -2.36 -13.46 9.80
N GLU A 132 -1.26 -14.14 9.48
CA GLU A 132 0.03 -13.99 10.16
C GLU A 132 0.60 -12.59 9.96
N ALA A 133 0.63 -12.10 8.72
CA ALA A 133 1.09 -10.76 8.40
C ALA A 133 0.25 -9.68 9.10
N LEU A 134 -1.07 -9.83 9.13
CA LEU A 134 -1.97 -8.91 9.83
C LEU A 134 -1.72 -8.91 11.34
N ARG A 135 -1.58 -10.09 11.96
CA ARG A 135 -1.30 -10.19 13.40
C ARG A 135 0.00 -9.47 13.75
N TRP A 136 1.07 -9.75 13.02
CA TRP A 136 2.37 -9.14 13.30
C TRP A 136 2.40 -7.64 12.98
N TYR A 137 1.67 -7.20 11.95
CA TYR A 137 1.47 -5.78 11.68
C TYR A 137 0.85 -5.06 12.88
N ARG A 138 -0.20 -5.63 13.49
CA ARG A 138 -0.82 -5.04 14.68
C ARG A 138 0.15 -4.97 15.86
N GLU A 139 0.90 -6.04 16.11
CA GLU A 139 1.91 -6.07 17.17
C GLU A 139 2.99 -4.97 16.99
N ILE A 140 3.44 -4.71 15.75
CA ILE A 140 4.39 -3.63 15.48
C ILE A 140 3.76 -2.26 15.69
N VAL A 141 2.54 -2.05 15.18
CA VAL A 141 1.82 -0.77 15.31
C VAL A 141 1.51 -0.44 16.78
N GLU A 142 1.14 -1.44 17.58
CA GLU A 142 0.93 -1.28 19.02
C GLU A 142 2.22 -0.89 19.75
N ARG A 143 3.36 -1.48 19.37
CA ARG A 143 4.67 -1.15 19.95
C ARG A 143 5.14 0.27 19.65
N ILE A 144 4.67 0.88 18.58
CA ILE A 144 4.94 2.30 18.27
C ILE A 144 3.89 3.24 18.88
N GLY A 145 2.98 2.72 19.71
CA GLY A 145 2.02 3.51 20.49
C GLY A 145 0.71 3.84 19.75
N ALA A 146 0.40 3.15 18.66
CA ALA A 146 -0.83 3.33 17.89
C ALA A 146 -1.80 2.15 18.09
N SER A 147 -3.10 2.42 17.97
CA SER A 147 -4.15 1.39 18.00
C SER A 147 -4.56 0.98 16.58
N THR A 148 -5.06 -0.23 16.42
CA THR A 148 -5.57 -0.73 15.14
C THR A 148 -6.98 -1.30 15.28
N GLU A 149 -7.79 -1.12 14.24
CA GLU A 149 -9.09 -1.78 14.10
C GLU A 149 -9.27 -2.28 12.67
N SER A 150 -10.13 -3.30 12.50
CA SER A 150 -10.52 -3.74 11.15
C SER A 150 -11.67 -2.88 10.66
N VAL A 151 -11.55 -2.34 9.45
CA VAL A 151 -12.63 -1.62 8.79
C VAL A 151 -13.10 -2.36 7.54
N ALA A 152 -14.41 -2.29 7.27
CA ALA A 152 -14.96 -2.76 6.01
C ALA A 152 -14.80 -1.67 4.94
N VAL A 153 -14.26 -2.05 3.79
CA VAL A 153 -14.23 -1.24 2.57
C VAL A 153 -15.15 -1.88 1.55
N SER A 154 -15.93 -1.05 0.85
CA SER A 154 -16.96 -1.48 -0.10
C SER A 154 -16.46 -1.81 -1.49
#